data_AF-A0A538CWF6-F1
#
_entry.id   AF-A0A538CWF6-F1
#
_cell.length_a   1.000
_cell.length_b   1.000
_cell.length_c   1.000
_cell.angle_alpha   90.00
_cell.angle_beta   90.00
_cell.angle_gamma   90.00
#
_symmetry.space_group_name_H-M   'P 1'
#
loop_
_entity.id
_entity.type
_entity.pdbx_description
1 polymer ?
#
loop_
_entity_poly.entity_id
_entity_poly.type
_entity_poly.pdbx_seq_one_letter_code
_entity_poly.pdbx_strand_id
1 'polypeptide(L)'
;GVEHKAIAAYEHGDQDAADAAKEHDRCGSHLMAPLLAANVAGAALLKKLVERPRPVHGAALSLASVGLAVEVFAWSERHNASKLAKALRVPGHELQRLIGTREPTAEQLEVGRAALGEIVRVEG
;
A
#
# COMPACT_ATOMS: atom_id res chain seq x y z
N GLY A 1 9.33 1.83 7.63
CA GLY A 1 10.80 1.78 7.67
C GLY A 1 11.23 0.58 8.48
N VAL A 2 11.29 0.72 9.81
CA VAL A 2 11.59 -0.37 10.76
C VAL A 2 10.75 -1.61 10.49
N GLU A 3 9.43 -1.48 10.53
CA GLU A 3 8.48 -2.58 10.31
C GLU A 3 8.72 -3.28 8.97
N HIS A 4 8.77 -2.51 7.87
CA HIS A 4 8.97 -3.05 6.54
C HIS A 4 10.28 -3.85 6.43
N LYS A 5 11.38 -3.32 6.98
CA LYS A 5 12.68 -4.00 6.96
C LYS A 5 12.72 -5.23 7.86
N ALA A 6 12.14 -5.16 9.07
CA ALA A 6 12.07 -6.29 9.99
C ALA A 6 11.24 -7.44 9.42
N ILE A 7 10.06 -7.14 8.86
CA ILE A 7 9.19 -8.14 8.22
C ILE A 7 9.86 -8.71 6.97
N ALA A 8 10.45 -7.87 6.12
CA ALA A 8 11.14 -8.34 4.91
C ALA A 8 12.29 -9.30 5.24
N ALA A 9 13.11 -8.98 6.26
CA ALA A 9 14.17 -9.88 6.71
C ALA A 9 13.62 -11.23 7.19
N TYR A 10 12.55 -11.20 7.98
CA TYR A 10 11.88 -12.41 8.45
C TYR A 10 11.31 -13.26 7.30
N GLU A 11 10.58 -12.64 6.36
CA GLU A 11 9.93 -13.35 5.23
C GLU A 11 10.95 -13.94 4.24
N HIS A 12 12.12 -13.32 4.08
CA HIS A 12 13.17 -13.80 3.20
C HIS A 12 14.16 -14.76 3.85
N GLY A 13 13.99 -15.07 5.14
CA GLY A 13 14.93 -15.88 5.91
C GLY A 13 16.30 -15.22 6.05
N ASP A 14 16.35 -13.90 5.89
CA ASP A 14 17.57 -13.11 5.94
C ASP A 14 17.92 -12.77 7.38
N GLN A 15 19.21 -12.77 7.72
CA GLN A 15 19.64 -12.62 9.11
C GLN A 15 19.66 -11.16 9.57
N ASP A 16 19.80 -10.21 8.64
CA ASP A 16 20.00 -8.80 8.96
C ASP A 16 18.94 -7.90 8.32
N ALA A 17 18.01 -7.40 9.15
CA ALA A 17 17.04 -6.40 8.73
C ALA A 17 17.64 -5.07 8.28
N ALA A 18 18.93 -4.79 8.51
CA ALA A 18 19.57 -3.61 7.95
C ALA A 18 19.67 -3.71 6.42
N ASP A 19 19.88 -4.91 5.89
CA ASP A 19 20.10 -5.17 4.46
C ASP A 19 18.80 -5.34 3.67
N ALA A 20 17.69 -5.58 4.36
CA ALA A 20 16.38 -5.73 3.74
C ALA A 20 15.89 -4.41 3.09
N ALA A 21 15.13 -4.52 2.00
CA ALA A 21 14.50 -3.36 1.37
C ALA A 21 13.43 -2.75 2.29
N LYS A 22 13.33 -1.42 2.30
CA LYS A 22 12.30 -0.71 3.08
C LYS A 22 10.97 -0.62 2.32
N GLU A 23 10.97 -0.83 1.02
CA GLU A 23 9.77 -0.92 0.19
C GLU A 23 9.25 -2.36 0.22
N HIS A 24 7.94 -2.54 0.37
CA HIS A 24 7.35 -3.87 0.34
C HIS A 24 6.03 -3.92 -0.44
N ASP A 25 5.69 -5.13 -0.88
CA ASP A 25 4.57 -5.40 -1.77
C ASP A 25 3.20 -5.27 -1.09
N ARG A 26 3.12 -5.40 0.24
CA ARG A 26 1.86 -5.43 0.99
C ARG A 26 1.51 -4.10 1.68
N CYS A 27 2.10 -3.00 1.24
CA CYS A 27 1.90 -1.70 1.88
C CYS A 27 0.57 -1.06 1.44
N GLY A 28 -0.12 -0.39 2.36
CA GLY A 28 -1.33 0.39 2.06
C GLY A 28 -1.12 1.54 1.06
N SER A 29 0.13 1.95 0.80
CA SER A 29 0.48 2.91 -0.25
C SER A 29 0.01 2.49 -1.65
N HIS A 30 -0.13 1.19 -1.91
CA HIS A 30 -0.67 0.65 -3.16
C HIS A 30 -2.17 0.95 -3.37
N LEU A 31 -2.91 1.36 -2.33
CA LEU A 31 -4.30 1.83 -2.45
C LEU A 31 -4.40 3.25 -3.02
N MET A 32 -3.37 4.07 -2.88
CA MET A 32 -3.44 5.50 -3.21
C MET A 32 -3.64 5.74 -4.71
N ALA A 33 -2.89 5.03 -5.55
CA ALA A 33 -2.98 5.16 -7.00
C ALA A 33 -4.37 4.81 -7.54
N PRO A 34 -4.96 3.62 -7.25
CA PRO A 34 -6.30 3.30 -7.73
C PRO A 34 -7.37 4.21 -7.13
N LEU A 35 -7.24 4.66 -5.87
CA LEU A 35 -8.18 5.61 -5.27
C LEU A 35 -8.19 6.97 -5.98
N LEU A 36 -7.01 7.52 -6.26
CA LEU A 36 -6.88 8.80 -6.96
C LEU A 36 -7.38 8.67 -8.40
N ALA A 37 -7.01 7.59 -9.10
CA ALA A 37 -7.47 7.32 -10.45
C ALA A 37 -9.00 7.21 -10.52
N ALA A 38 -9.60 6.45 -9.59
CA ALA A 38 -11.05 6.29 -9.49
C ALA A 38 -11.76 7.63 -9.24
N ASN A 39 -11.26 8.44 -8.30
CA ASN A 39 -11.84 9.76 -8.02
C ASN A 39 -11.73 10.71 -9.21
N VAL A 40 -10.57 10.80 -9.86
CA VAL A 40 -10.37 11.71 -11.00
C VAL A 40 -11.24 11.29 -12.18
N ALA A 41 -11.22 10.01 -12.54
CA ALA A 41 -12.03 9.47 -13.62
C ALA A 41 -13.53 9.59 -13.33
N GLY A 42 -13.94 9.24 -12.13
CA GLY A 42 -15.34 9.31 -11.71
C GLY A 42 -15.84 10.75 -11.59
N ALA A 43 -15.00 11.71 -11.17
CA ALA A 43 -15.37 13.12 -11.15
C ALA A 43 -15.53 13.68 -12.57
N ALA A 44 -14.64 13.31 -13.50
CA ALA A 44 -14.76 13.67 -14.91
C ALA A 44 -16.05 13.10 -15.52
N LEU A 45 -16.36 11.83 -15.21
CA LEU A 45 -17.57 11.17 -15.67
C LEU A 45 -18.84 11.81 -15.07
N LEU A 46 -18.84 12.11 -13.76
CA LEU A 46 -19.95 12.75 -13.08
C LEU A 46 -20.30 14.10 -13.70
N LYS A 47 -19.29 14.92 -14.01
CA LYS A 47 -19.48 16.21 -14.70
C LYS A 47 -20.05 16.07 -16.10
N LYS A 48 -19.74 14.97 -16.80
CA LYS A 48 -20.24 14.70 -18.16
C LYS A 48 -21.67 14.17 -18.15
N LEU A 49 -22.03 13.35 -17.18
CA LEU A 49 -23.32 12.64 -17.14
C LEU A 49 -24.39 13.38 -16.35
N VAL A 50 -24.02 14.24 -15.42
CA VAL A 50 -24.96 14.94 -14.53
C VAL A 50 -24.81 16.44 -14.71
N GLU A 51 -25.82 17.09 -15.29
CA GLU A 51 -25.81 18.53 -15.56
C GLU A 51 -25.67 19.39 -14.30
N ARG A 52 -26.27 18.97 -13.19
CA ARG A 52 -26.26 19.67 -11.90
C ARG A 52 -25.94 18.72 -10.75
N PRO A 53 -24.67 18.34 -10.56
CA PRO A 53 -24.29 17.41 -9.53
C PRO A 53 -24.55 18.00 -8.14
N ARG A 54 -25.36 17.29 -7.35
CA ARG A 54 -25.66 17.59 -5.94
C ARG A 54 -24.63 16.92 -5.01
N PRO A 55 -24.48 17.37 -3.74
CA PRO A 55 -23.53 16.78 -2.79
C PRO A 55 -23.63 15.26 -2.62
N VAL A 56 -24.83 14.68 -2.71
CA VAL A 56 -25.04 13.23 -2.65
C VAL A 56 -24.31 12.47 -3.76
N HIS A 57 -24.14 13.06 -4.95
CA HIS A 57 -23.38 12.42 -6.03
C HIS A 57 -21.88 12.41 -5.73
N GLY A 58 -21.37 13.47 -5.10
CA GLY A 58 -19.99 13.52 -4.62
C GLY A 58 -19.74 12.46 -3.55
N ALA A 59 -20.64 12.34 -2.57
CA ALA A 59 -20.56 11.31 -1.53
C ALA A 59 -20.61 9.89 -2.13
N ALA A 60 -21.53 9.64 -3.06
CA ALA A 60 -21.64 8.36 -3.75
C ALA A 60 -20.37 8.04 -4.56
N LEU A 61 -19.82 9.02 -5.27
CA LEU A 61 -18.56 8.89 -6.00
C LEU A 61 -17.39 8.57 -5.07
N SER A 62 -17.27 9.25 -3.92
CA SER A 62 -16.20 8.99 -2.95
C SER A 62 -16.29 7.57 -2.42
N LEU A 63 -17.47 7.09 -2.03
CA LEU A 63 -17.68 5.71 -1.57
C LEU A 63 -17.35 4.70 -2.68
N ALA A 64 -17.82 4.93 -3.90
CA ALA A 64 -17.53 4.07 -5.04
C ALA A 64 -16.02 4.02 -5.36
N SER A 65 -15.33 5.15 -5.25
CA SER A 65 -13.89 5.25 -5.50
C SER A 65 -13.09 4.48 -4.44
N VAL A 66 -13.49 4.56 -3.16
CA VAL A 66 -12.89 3.77 -2.08
C VAL A 66 -13.11 2.28 -2.32
N GLY A 67 -14.34 1.87 -2.62
CA GLY A 67 -14.65 0.47 -2.92
C GLY A 67 -13.81 -0.07 -4.09
N LEU A 68 -13.73 0.69 -5.19
CA LEU A 68 -12.92 0.29 -6.34
C LEU A 68 -11.43 0.19 -6.00
N ALA A 69 -10.90 1.13 -5.21
CA ALA A 69 -9.50 1.10 -4.79
C ALA A 69 -9.18 -0.16 -3.95
N VAL A 70 -10.06 -0.49 -3.00
CA VAL A 70 -9.93 -1.69 -2.17
C VAL A 70 -9.97 -2.96 -3.01
N GLU A 71 -10.91 -3.05 -3.97
CA GLU A 71 -11.01 -4.21 -4.85
C GLU A 71 -9.78 -4.37 -5.74
N VAL A 72 -9.26 -3.28 -6.32
CA VAL A 72 -8.04 -3.32 -7.14
C VAL A 72 -6.82 -3.74 -6.32
N PHE A 73 -6.71 -3.22 -5.09
CA PHE A 73 -5.63 -3.60 -4.17
C PHE A 73 -5.73 -5.09 -3.79
N ALA A 74 -6.90 -5.53 -3.32
CA ALA A 74 -7.12 -6.92 -2.93
C ALA A 74 -6.93 -7.88 -4.11
N TRP A 75 -7.35 -7.49 -5.32
CA TRP A 75 -7.10 -8.25 -6.53
C TRP A 75 -5.60 -8.35 -6.85
N SER A 76 -4.86 -7.25 -6.72
CA SER A 76 -3.41 -7.23 -6.96
C SER A 76 -2.66 -8.14 -5.98
N GLU A 77 -3.06 -8.15 -4.71
CA GLU A 77 -2.54 -9.06 -3.68
C GLU A 77 -2.77 -10.53 -4.05
N ARG A 78 -3.99 -10.88 -4.45
CA ARG A 78 -4.34 -12.24 -4.89
C ARG A 78 -3.61 -12.67 -6.17
N HIS A 79 -3.22 -11.72 -7.03
CA HIS A 79 -2.59 -11.98 -8.33
C HIS A 79 -1.15 -11.45 -8.39
N ASN A 80 -0.40 -11.55 -7.29
CA ASN A 80 0.94 -10.96 -7.15
C ASN A 80 1.96 -11.38 -8.24
N ALA A 81 1.80 -12.57 -8.83
CA ALA A 81 2.65 -13.07 -9.90
C ALA A 81 2.36 -12.42 -11.26
N SER A 82 1.18 -11.82 -11.44
CA SER A 82 0.75 -11.25 -12.72
C SER A 82 1.49 -9.95 -13.04
N LYS A 83 1.83 -9.75 -14.33
CA LYS A 83 2.49 -8.51 -14.78
C LYS A 83 1.65 -7.26 -14.51
N LEU A 84 0.33 -7.38 -14.59
CA LEU A 84 -0.59 -6.28 -14.32
C LEU A 84 -0.61 -5.90 -12.84
N ALA A 85 -0.71 -6.85 -11.92
CA ALA A 85 -0.63 -6.56 -10.48
C ALA A 85 0.70 -5.88 -10.11
N LYS A 86 1.82 -6.36 -10.69
CA LYS A 86 3.13 -5.74 -10.52
C LYS A 86 3.15 -4.29 -11.02
N ALA A 87 2.60 -4.03 -12.21
CA ALA A 87 2.51 -2.68 -12.76
C ALA A 87 1.64 -1.74 -11.91
N LEU A 88 0.51 -2.22 -11.40
CA LEU A 88 -0.40 -1.44 -10.54
C LEU A 88 0.24 -1.04 -9.20
N ARG A 89 1.22 -1.80 -8.72
CA ARG A 89 1.98 -1.51 -7.49
C ARG A 89 3.12 -0.53 -7.67
N VAL A 90 3.60 -0.31 -8.90
CA VAL A 90 4.74 0.59 -9.16
C VAL A 90 4.53 1.98 -8.53
N PRO A 91 3.37 2.65 -8.72
CA PRO A 91 3.16 3.96 -8.11
C PRO A 91 3.20 3.94 -6.58
N GLY A 92 2.68 2.89 -5.95
CA GLY A 92 2.72 2.74 -4.49
C GLY A 92 4.15 2.50 -3.98
N HIS A 93 4.95 1.76 -4.74
CA HIS A 93 6.38 1.58 -4.46
C HIS A 93 7.15 2.91 -4.55
N GLU A 94 6.88 3.72 -5.57
CA GLU A 94 7.47 5.05 -5.69
C GLU A 94 7.06 5.98 -4.54
N LEU A 95 5.80 5.91 -4.09
CA LEU A 95 5.35 6.64 -2.90
C LEU A 95 6.12 6.19 -1.64
N GLN A 96 6.35 4.89 -1.46
CA GLN A 96 7.16 4.40 -0.34
C GLN A 96 8.60 4.91 -0.42
N ARG A 97 9.22 4.83 -1.61
CA ARG A 97 10.60 5.23 -1.87
C ARG A 97 10.82 6.72 -1.62
N LEU A 98 9.92 7.56 -2.13
CA LEU A 98 10.09 9.02 -2.18
C LEU A 98 9.51 9.75 -0.96
N ILE A 99 8.44 9.23 -0.37
CA ILE A 99 7.66 9.96 0.65
C ILE A 99 7.47 9.14 1.93
N GLY A 100 7.14 7.86 1.80
CA GLY A 100 6.55 7.06 2.87
C GLY A 100 7.55 6.36 3.80
N THR A 101 8.77 6.06 3.35
CA THR A 101 9.72 5.27 4.14
C THR A 101 11.09 5.92 4.24
N ARG A 102 11.46 6.31 5.46
CA ARG A 102 12.83 6.69 5.81
C ARG A 102 13.63 5.47 6.23
N GLU A 103 14.94 5.58 6.03
CA GLU A 103 15.89 4.60 6.53
C GLU A 103 15.89 4.65 8.07
N PRO A 104 15.62 3.54 8.76
CA PRO A 104 15.63 3.49 10.21
C PRO A 104 17.06 3.51 10.77
N THR A 105 17.22 4.00 12.00
CA THR A 105 18.49 3.90 12.73
C THR A 105 18.73 2.46 13.22
N ALA A 106 19.97 2.12 13.58
CA ALA A 106 20.31 0.81 14.13
C ALA A 106 19.48 0.48 15.40
N GLU A 107 19.37 1.42 16.33
CA GLU A 107 18.54 1.27 17.54
C GLU A 107 17.06 1.01 17.21
N GLN A 108 16.53 1.69 16.20
CA GLN A 108 15.15 1.48 15.75
C GLN A 108 14.95 0.09 15.12
N LEU A 109 15.95 -0.41 14.38
CA LEU A 109 15.94 -1.77 13.83
C LEU A 109 16.00 -2.83 14.93
N GLU A 110 16.79 -2.62 15.98
CA GLU A 110 16.84 -3.52 17.14
C GLU A 110 15.48 -3.64 17.82
N VAL A 111 14.82 -2.50 18.09
CA VAL A 111 13.46 -2.48 18.64
C VAL A 111 12.48 -3.20 17.71
N GLY A 112 12.58 -2.97 16.41
CA GLY A 112 11.73 -3.62 15.41
C GLY A 112 11.88 -5.14 15.38
N ARG A 113 13.12 -5.65 15.42
CA ARG A 113 13.40 -7.09 15.47
C ARG A 113 12.90 -7.72 16.77
N ALA A 114 13.14 -7.06 17.90
CA ALA A 114 12.67 -7.54 19.19
C ALA A 114 11.14 -7.63 19.24
N ALA A 115 10.44 -6.60 18.75
CA ALA A 115 8.99 -6.59 18.68
C ALA A 115 8.45 -7.68 17.74
N LEU A 116 9.02 -7.83 16.53
CA LEU A 116 8.60 -8.87 15.58
C LEU A 116 8.86 -10.28 16.13
N GLY A 117 10.01 -10.50 16.76
CA GLY A 117 10.36 -11.78 17.37
C GLY A 117 9.38 -12.18 18.48
N GLU A 118 8.94 -11.21 19.29
CA GLU A 118 7.94 -11.44 20.34
C GLU A 118 6.56 -11.78 19.76
N ILE A 119 6.13 -11.10 18.69
CA ILE A 119 4.88 -11.42 17.98
C ILE A 119 4.92 -12.87 17.46
N VAL A 120 5.98 -13.23 16.73
CA VAL A 120 6.15 -14.58 16.18
C VAL A 120 6.18 -15.64 17.28
N ARG A 121 6.78 -15.34 18.44
CA ARG A 121 6.82 -16.25 19.60
C ARG A 121 5.43 -16.51 20.19
N VAL A 122 4.54 -15.51 20.18
CA VAL A 122 3.20 -15.62 20.75
C VAL A 122 2.21 -16.23 19.75
N GLU A 123 2.38 -15.96 18.45
CA GLU A 123 1.51 -16.48 17.38
C GLU A 123 1.91 -17.88 16.87
N GLY A 124 3.12 -18.35 17.22
CA GLY A 124 3.69 -19.64 16.84
C GLY A 124 3.26 -20.82 17.72
#